data_AF-A0A7R9Z8U4-F1
#
_entry.id   AF-A0A7R9Z8U4-F1
#
_cell.length_a   1.000
_cell.length_b   1.000
_cell.length_c   1.000
_cell.angle_alpha   90.00
_cell.angle_beta   90.00
_cell.angle_gamma   90.00
#
_symmetry.space_group_name_H-M   'P 1'
#
loop_
_entity.id
_entity.type
_entity.pdbx_description
1 polymer ?
#
loop_
_entity_poly.entity_id
_entity_poly.type
_entity_poly.pdbx_seq_one_letter_code
_entity_poly.pdbx_strand_id
1 'polypeptide(L)'
;TPVVAMDCEMVGVGPDGVRSALARVCLVNDDGNVLMDSHVRPKERVTDFRTWVSGVKPEHLFGEGVLTLEEAQAKVTDLLKGSVLVGHALRNDLKALLLDHPRKDTRDTARCGERQGVCV
;
A
#
# COMPACT_ATOMS: atom_id res chain seq x y z
N THR A 1 -7.43 11.99 10.61
CA THR A 1 -6.16 11.94 11.38
C THR A 1 -5.13 12.77 10.64
N PRO A 2 -4.31 13.58 11.33
CA PRO A 2 -3.40 14.51 10.67
C PRO A 2 -2.27 13.78 9.92
N VAL A 3 -1.85 12.62 10.42
CA VAL A 3 -0.80 11.78 9.83
C VAL A 3 -1.33 10.36 9.67
N VAL A 4 -0.99 9.74 8.55
CA VAL A 4 -1.32 8.34 8.25
C VAL A 4 -0.08 7.66 7.70
N ALA A 5 0.31 6.53 8.30
CA ALA A 5 1.33 5.66 7.75
C ALA A 5 0.70 4.56 6.91
N MET A 6 1.32 4.21 5.78
CA MET A 6 0.82 3.21 4.84
C MET A 6 1.94 2.28 4.40
N ASP A 7 1.59 1.01 4.25
CA ASP A 7 2.44 -0.02 3.67
C ASP A 7 1.57 -1.00 2.87
N CYS A 8 2.03 -1.39 1.69
CA CYS A 8 1.34 -2.33 0.81
C CYS A 8 2.18 -3.57 0.55
N GLU A 9 1.50 -4.71 0.46
CA GLU A 9 2.08 -5.95 -0.03
C GLU A 9 1.62 -6.26 -1.44
N MET A 10 2.54 -6.77 -2.25
CA MET A 10 2.32 -7.01 -3.67
C MET A 10 2.59 -8.47 -4.04
N VAL A 11 1.83 -8.95 -5.03
CA VAL A 11 2.04 -10.23 -5.71
C VAL A 11 2.45 -9.99 -7.17
N GLY A 12 3.10 -10.98 -7.77
CA GLY A 12 3.46 -11.02 -9.18
C GLY A 12 2.30 -11.46 -10.07
N VAL A 13 2.04 -10.68 -11.13
CA VAL A 13 1.02 -10.95 -12.15
C VAL A 13 1.59 -10.95 -13.57
N GLY A 14 0.86 -11.57 -14.50
CA GLY A 14 1.23 -11.67 -15.92
C GLY A 14 2.25 -12.79 -16.21
N PRO A 15 2.69 -12.92 -17.48
CA PRO A 15 3.75 -13.86 -17.85
C PRO A 15 4.98 -13.59 -16.98
N ASP A 16 5.48 -14.64 -16.33
CA ASP A 16 6.66 -14.62 -15.44
C ASP A 16 6.53 -13.83 -14.13
N GLY A 17 5.35 -13.30 -13.79
CA GLY A 17 5.09 -12.69 -12.47
C GLY A 17 5.91 -11.45 -12.15
N VAL A 18 6.49 -10.80 -13.16
CA VAL A 18 7.39 -9.64 -12.99
C VAL A 18 6.62 -8.39 -12.54
N ARG A 19 5.40 -8.20 -13.03
CA ARG A 19 4.60 -7.01 -12.68
C ARG A 19 3.99 -7.18 -11.31
N SER A 20 4.17 -6.18 -10.46
CA SER A 20 3.58 -6.14 -9.12
C SER A 20 2.12 -5.67 -9.19
N ALA A 21 1.23 -6.38 -8.51
CA ALA A 21 -0.15 -5.97 -8.25
C ALA A 21 -0.40 -5.96 -6.73
N LEU A 22 -1.25 -5.04 -6.27
CA LEU A 22 -1.62 -4.92 -4.86
C LEU A 22 -2.32 -6.19 -4.36
N ALA A 23 -1.94 -6.65 -3.18
CA ALA A 23 -2.49 -7.82 -2.52
C ALA A 23 -2.93 -7.57 -1.08
N ARG A 24 -2.30 -6.62 -0.38
CA ARG A 24 -2.72 -6.15 0.94
C ARG A 24 -2.36 -4.67 1.09
N VAL A 25 -3.18 -3.94 1.83
CA VAL A 25 -2.88 -2.56 2.23
C VAL A 25 -3.15 -2.42 3.72
N CYS A 26 -2.22 -1.78 4.42
CA CYS A 26 -2.33 -1.44 5.84
C CYS A 26 -2.17 0.07 6.01
N LEU A 27 -3.05 0.69 6.81
CA LEU A 27 -2.97 2.07 7.23
C LEU A 27 -3.13 2.18 8.74
N VAL A 28 -2.27 2.98 9.36
CA VAL A 28 -2.34 3.33 10.79
C VAL A 28 -2.29 4.84 10.97
N ASN A 29 -2.90 5.35 12.05
CA ASN A 29 -2.76 6.74 12.43
C ASN A 29 -1.53 6.96 13.34
N ASP A 30 -1.30 8.22 13.71
CA ASP A 30 -0.23 8.67 14.61
C ASP A 30 -0.33 8.12 16.04
N ASP A 31 -1.53 7.74 16.49
CA ASP A 31 -1.72 7.05 17.77
C ASP A 31 -1.39 5.54 17.68
N GLY A 32 -1.07 5.04 16.49
CA GLY A 32 -0.84 3.60 16.24
C GLY A 32 -2.12 2.79 16.07
N ASN A 33 -3.29 3.42 15.97
CA ASN A 33 -4.55 2.74 15.69
C ASN A 33 -4.62 2.30 14.23
N VAL A 34 -5.05 1.06 14.00
CA VAL A 34 -5.27 0.52 12.66
C VAL A 34 -6.53 1.15 12.06
N LEU A 35 -6.34 1.89 10.98
CA LEU A 35 -7.43 2.48 10.19
C LEU A 35 -7.96 1.50 9.15
N MET A 36 -7.05 0.71 8.57
CA MET A 36 -7.36 -0.30 7.56
C MET A 36 -6.28 -1.37 7.56
N ASP A 37 -6.68 -2.63 7.52
CA ASP A 37 -5.82 -3.76 7.19
C ASP A 37 -6.68 -4.73 6.37
N SER A 38 -6.41 -4.81 5.07
CA SER A 38 -7.28 -5.55 4.16
C SER A 38 -6.52 -6.17 3.00
N HIS A 39 -6.90 -7.39 2.67
CA HIS A 39 -6.48 -8.04 1.45
C HIS A 39 -7.28 -7.51 0.26
N VAL A 40 -6.60 -7.42 -0.89
CA VAL A 40 -7.15 -6.90 -2.14
C VAL A 40 -6.98 -7.95 -3.21
N ARG A 41 -8.06 -8.27 -3.93
CA ARG A 41 -8.00 -9.20 -5.04
C ARG A 41 -7.37 -8.53 -6.27
N PRO A 42 -6.23 -9.03 -6.78
CA PRO A 42 -5.64 -8.53 -8.01
C PRO A 42 -6.58 -8.76 -9.19
N LYS A 43 -6.65 -7.79 -10.12
CA LYS A 43 -7.45 -7.91 -11.36
C LYS A 43 -6.91 -8.97 -12.31
N GLU A 44 -5.60 -9.16 -12.28
CA GLU A 44 -4.90 -10.08 -13.17
C GLU A 44 -4.56 -11.38 -12.45
N ARG A 45 -4.41 -12.46 -13.22
CA ARG A 45 -4.03 -13.76 -12.67
C ARG A 45 -2.66 -13.64 -11.97
N VAL A 46 -2.66 -13.98 -10.68
CA VAL A 46 -1.43 -14.13 -9.89
C VAL A 46 -0.64 -15.32 -10.43
N THR A 47 0.62 -15.07 -10.77
CA THR A 47 1.57 -16.07 -11.24
C THR A 47 2.71 -16.30 -10.25
N ASP A 48 2.95 -15.35 -9.36
CA ASP A 48 3.89 -15.49 -8.24
C ASP A 48 3.34 -14.78 -7.00
N PHE A 49 3.14 -15.50 -5.90
CA PHE A 49 2.64 -14.90 -4.66
C PHE A 49 3.70 -14.15 -3.87
N ARG A 50 4.99 -14.40 -4.13
CA ARG A 50 6.10 -13.79 -3.41
C ARG A 50 5.97 -13.95 -1.89
N THR A 51 5.36 -15.04 -1.42
CA THR A 51 4.99 -15.24 -0.01
C THR A 51 6.17 -15.11 0.95
N TRP A 52 7.38 -15.44 0.48
CA TRP A 52 8.62 -15.32 1.26
C TRP A 52 9.00 -13.87 1.61
N VAL A 53 8.53 -12.88 0.84
CA VAL A 53 8.64 -11.45 1.20
C VAL A 53 7.33 -10.87 1.70
N SER A 54 6.22 -11.18 1.04
CA SER A 54 4.95 -10.48 1.26
C SER A 54 4.07 -11.11 2.35
N GLY A 55 4.34 -12.36 2.72
CA GLY A 55 3.46 -13.16 3.58
C GLY A 55 2.08 -13.48 2.97
N VAL A 56 1.78 -13.02 1.74
CA VAL A 56 0.49 -13.24 1.09
C VAL A 56 0.41 -14.68 0.58
N LYS A 57 -0.68 -15.36 0.93
CA LYS A 57 -1.01 -16.72 0.49
C LYS A 57 -2.22 -16.72 -0.45
N PRO A 58 -2.40 -17.77 -1.28
CA PRO A 58 -3.59 -17.92 -2.11
C PRO A 58 -4.91 -17.75 -1.35
N GLU A 59 -5.02 -18.37 -0.16
CA GLU A 59 -6.22 -18.29 0.67
C GLU A 59 -6.61 -16.86 1.09
N HIS A 60 -5.64 -15.94 1.17
CA HIS A 60 -5.91 -14.55 1.56
C HIS A 60 -6.64 -13.74 0.48
N LEU A 61 -6.57 -14.15 -0.80
CA LEU A 61 -7.08 -13.35 -1.94
C LEU A 61 -8.44 -13.81 -2.46
N PHE A 62 -8.93 -14.96 -1.99
CA PHE A 62 -10.13 -15.62 -2.52
C PHE A 62 -11.20 -15.94 -1.47
N GLY A 63 -11.14 -15.30 -0.29
CA GLY A 63 -12.12 -15.46 0.79
C GLY A 63 -13.19 -14.38 0.85
N GLU A 64 -14.08 -14.51 1.82
CA GLU A 64 -15.00 -13.45 2.23
C GLU A 64 -14.23 -12.27 2.82
N GLY A 65 -14.73 -11.04 2.60
CA GLY A 65 -14.10 -9.82 3.11
C GLY A 65 -12.89 -9.31 2.33
N VAL A 66 -12.44 -10.02 1.29
CA VAL A 66 -11.40 -9.53 0.36
C VAL A 66 -11.98 -8.43 -0.52
N LEU A 67 -11.31 -7.27 -0.55
CA LEU A 67 -11.76 -6.12 -1.31
C LEU A 67 -11.38 -6.25 -2.79
N THR A 68 -12.18 -5.65 -3.65
CA THR A 68 -11.75 -5.28 -5.01
C THR A 68 -10.75 -4.13 -4.95
N LEU A 69 -9.99 -3.92 -6.03
CA LEU A 69 -9.06 -2.81 -6.12
C LEU A 69 -9.79 -1.47 -5.98
N GLU A 70 -10.97 -1.35 -6.58
CA GLU A 70 -11.82 -0.17 -6.55
C GLU A 70 -12.29 0.17 -5.14
N GLU A 71 -12.73 -0.83 -4.37
CA GLU A 71 -13.14 -0.64 -2.98
C GLU A 71 -11.96 -0.24 -2.10
N ALA A 72 -10.80 -0.86 -2.31
CA ALA A 72 -9.58 -0.49 -1.60
C ALA A 72 -9.17 0.96 -1.93
N GLN A 73 -9.17 1.35 -3.20
CA GLN A 73 -8.88 2.70 -3.66
C GLN A 73 -9.81 3.74 -3.03
N ALA A 74 -11.12 3.47 -3.01
CA ALA A 74 -12.10 4.37 -2.42
C ALA A 74 -11.85 4.58 -0.92
N LYS A 75 -11.62 3.49 -0.16
CA LYS A 75 -11.32 3.56 1.27
C LYS A 75 -10.00 4.28 1.56
N VAL A 76 -8.94 3.94 0.84
CA VAL A 76 -7.62 4.57 0.99
C VAL A 76 -7.70 6.06 0.67
N THR A 77 -8.37 6.44 -0.43
CA THR A 77 -8.53 7.85 -0.81
C THR A 77 -9.26 8.67 0.24
N ASP A 78 -10.30 8.10 0.85
CA ASP A 78 -11.04 8.77 1.92
C ASP A 78 -10.19 8.93 3.19
N LEU A 79 -9.48 7.86 3.60
CA LEU A 79 -8.59 7.89 4.76
C LEU A 79 -7.40 8.84 4.60
N LEU A 80 -6.88 9.01 3.38
CA LEU A 80 -5.74 9.88 3.09
C LEU A 80 -6.13 11.34 2.83
N LYS A 81 -7.42 11.67 2.84
CA LYS A 81 -7.90 13.00 2.49
C LYS A 81 -7.48 14.03 3.55
N GLY A 82 -6.57 14.92 3.16
CA GLY A 82 -6.07 15.99 4.03
C GLY A 82 -5.09 15.52 5.10
N SER A 83 -4.59 14.29 5.03
CA SER A 83 -3.56 13.77 5.92
C SER A 83 -2.17 13.87 5.30
N VAL A 84 -1.13 13.94 6.14
CA VAL A 84 0.26 13.68 5.73
C VAL A 84 0.47 12.17 5.63
N LEU A 85 0.90 11.69 4.46
CA LEU A 85 1.20 10.29 4.20
C LEU A 85 2.66 9.97 4.54
N VAL A 86 2.89 8.96 5.40
CA VAL A 86 4.21 8.47 5.80
C VAL A 86 4.40 7.01 5.37
N GLY A 87 5.62 6.62 5.00
CA GLY A 87 5.93 5.22 4.67
C GLY A 87 7.35 5.05 4.13
N HIS A 88 7.66 3.88 3.58
CA HIS A 88 8.96 3.58 3.00
C HIS A 88 8.83 3.23 1.51
N ALA A 89 9.49 4.01 0.64
CA ALA A 89 9.42 3.83 -0.81
C ALA A 89 7.99 3.92 -1.38
N LEU A 90 7.17 4.82 -0.80
CA LEU A 90 5.72 5.03 -1.07
C LEU A 90 5.32 5.13 -2.55
N ARG A 91 6.27 5.43 -3.44
CA ARG A 91 6.03 5.42 -4.88
C ARG A 91 5.58 4.03 -5.37
N ASN A 92 6.08 2.95 -4.77
CA ASN A 92 5.72 1.59 -5.15
C ASN A 92 4.28 1.27 -4.74
N ASP A 93 3.91 1.66 -3.52
CA ASP A 93 2.58 1.45 -2.93
C ASP A 93 1.51 2.24 -3.67
N LEU A 94 1.75 3.54 -3.88
CA LEU A 94 0.84 4.42 -4.62
C LEU A 94 0.68 3.96 -6.07
N LYS A 95 1.75 3.46 -6.70
CA LYS A 95 1.68 2.87 -8.04
C LYS A 95 0.85 1.58 -8.05
N ALA A 96 0.98 0.72 -7.05
CA ALA A 96 0.20 -0.52 -6.94
C ALA A 96 -1.30 -0.22 -6.69
N LEU A 97 -1.59 0.83 -5.94
CA LEU A 97 -2.94 1.36 -5.71
C LEU A 97 -3.49 2.17 -6.89
N LEU A 98 -2.66 2.55 -7.87
CA LEU A 98 -3.02 3.49 -8.94
C LEU A 98 -3.55 4.83 -8.40
N LEU A 99 -2.93 5.33 -7.32
CA LEU A 99 -3.27 6.58 -6.66
C LEU A 99 -2.08 7.53 -6.67
N ASP A 100 -2.36 8.82 -6.47
CA ASP A 100 -1.37 9.85 -6.22
C ASP A 100 -1.66 10.53 -4.88
N HIS A 101 -0.59 11.02 -4.23
CA HIS A 101 -0.70 11.84 -3.02
C HIS A 101 0.14 13.12 -3.19
N PRO A 102 -0.32 14.29 -2.70
CA PRO A 102 0.43 15.54 -2.85
C PRO A 102 1.84 15.43 -2.28
N ARG A 103 2.86 15.74 -3.10
CA ARG A 103 4.28 15.63 -2.70
C ARG A 103 4.62 16.40 -1.43
N LYS A 104 3.98 17.55 -1.21
CA LYS A 104 4.16 18.38 -0.01
C LYS A 104 3.69 17.69 1.28
N ASP A 105 2.76 16.75 1.14
CA ASP A 105 2.13 16.00 2.23
C ASP A 105 2.63 14.55 2.26
N THR A 106 3.63 14.19 1.45
CA THR A 106 4.30 12.87 1.49
C THR A 106 5.60 12.93 2.31
N ARG A 107 5.82 11.97 3.20
CA ARG A 107 7.07 11.75 3.95
C ARG A 107 7.57 10.34 3.69
N ASP A 108 8.52 10.22 2.76
CA ASP A 108 9.09 8.94 2.36
C ASP A 108 10.42 8.70 3.09
N THR A 109 10.44 7.71 3.96
CA THR A 109 11.62 7.35 4.77
C THR A 109 12.78 6.83 3.93
N ALA A 110 12.52 6.24 2.76
CA ALA A 110 13.58 5.80 1.84
C ALA A 110 14.41 6.97 1.29
N ARG A 111 13.85 8.19 1.34
CA ARG A 111 14.52 9.43 0.92
C ARG A 111 15.09 10.24 2.08
N CYS A 112 14.80 9.86 3.32
CA CYS A 112 15.24 10.59 4.52
C CYS A 112 16.73 10.41 4.84
N GLY A 113 17.50 9.70 4.01
CA GLY A 113 18.96 9.60 4.11
C GLY A 113 19.76 10.43 3.10
N GLU A 114 19.12 10.94 2.04
CA GLU A 114 19.83 11.58 0.91
C GLU A 114 19.92 13.11 1.00
N ARG A 115 19.32 13.72 2.02
CA ARG A 115 19.51 15.15 2.32
C ARG A 115 19.93 15.32 3.77
N GLN A 116 21.20 15.70 3.96
CA GLN A 116 21.63 16.40 5.16
C GLN A 116 20.67 17.55 5.43
N GLY A 117 20.07 17.56 6.62
CA GLY A 117 19.32 18.70 7.14
C GLY A 117 17.93 18.86 6.54
N VAL A 118 16.96 18.10 7.05
CA VAL A 118 15.87 18.59 7.92
C VAL A 118 14.82 17.47 7.94
N CYS A 119 14.85 16.67 9.00
CA CYS A 119 13.72 15.87 9.44
C CYS A 119 13.20 16.51 10.73
N VAL A 120 12.32 17.49 10.59
CA VAL A 120 11.32 17.93 11.57
C VAL A 120 10.20 18.62 10.80
#